data_AF-A0A359HGR7-F1
#
_entry.id   AF-A0A359HGR7-F1
#
_cell.length_a   1.000
_cell.length_b   1.000
_cell.length_c   1.000
_cell.angle_alpha   90.00
_cell.angle_beta   90.00
_cell.angle_gamma   90.00
#
_symmetry.space_group_name_H-M   'P 1'
#
loop_
_entity.id
_entity.type
_entity.pdbx_description
1 polymer ?
#
loop_
_entity_poly.entity_id
_entity_poly.type
_entity_poly.pdbx_seq_one_letter_code
_entity_poly.pdbx_strand_id
1 'polypeptide(L)' 'MREWHNTYAEQGLVVIGNHYPEFSHEANLDNLKAAVERLEIPYAIAQDNDRATWSAYH' A
#
# COMPACT_ATOMS: atom_id res chain seq x y z
N MET A 1 3.36 2.51 -10.59
CA MET A 1 4.04 2.49 -9.28
C MET A 1 5.16 1.47 -9.19
N ARG A 2 4.97 0.17 -9.51
CA ARG A 2 6.06 -0.82 -9.49
C ARG A 2 7.27 -0.40 -10.33
N GLU A 3 7.04 0.01 -11.58
CA GLU A 3 8.09 0.49 -12.48
C GLU A 3 8.83 1.73 -11.94
N TRP A 4 8.08 2.68 -11.37
CA TRP A 4 8.65 3.86 -10.73
C TRP A 4 9.54 3.49 -9.54
N HIS A 5 9.04 2.61 -8.66
CA HIS A 5 9.84 2.11 -7.54
C HIS A 5 11.13 1.44 -8.05
N ASN A 6 11.02 0.51 -9.00
CA ASN A 6 12.18 -0.20 -9.53
C ASN A 6 13.21 0.72 -10.21
N THR A 7 12.74 1.77 -10.89
CA THR A 7 13.62 2.70 -11.63
C THR A 7 14.32 3.69 -10.70
N TYR A 8 13.63 4.15 -9.65
CA TYR A 8 14.06 5.33 -8.89
C TYR A 8 14.33 5.06 -7.41
N ALA A 9 14.11 3.85 -6.88
CA ALA A 9 14.37 3.54 -5.48
C ALA A 9 15.83 3.81 -5.08
N GLU A 10 16.78 3.41 -5.92
CA GLU A 10 18.21 3.68 -5.71
C GLU A 10 18.58 5.17 -5.85
N GLN A 11 17.72 5.94 -6.51
CA GLN A 11 17.85 7.39 -6.69
C GLN A 11 17.16 8.19 -5.58
N GLY A 12 16.60 7.50 -4.57
CA GLY A 12 15.97 8.10 -3.39
C GLY A 12 14.45 8.24 -3.47
N LEU A 13 13.79 7.72 -4.51
CA LEU A 13 12.32 7.68 -4.53
C LEU A 13 11.82 6.64 -3.51
N VAL A 14 11.01 7.10 -2.56
CA VAL A 14 10.29 6.23 -1.62
C VAL A 14 8.82 6.19 -2.01
N VAL A 15 8.28 4.98 -2.20
CA VAL A 15 6.86 4.75 -2.44
C VAL A 15 6.27 4.10 -1.20
N ILE A 16 5.16 4.66 -0.70
CA ILE A 16 4.35 4.06 0.38
C ILE A 16 2.91 4.03 -0.13
N GLY A 17 2.31 2.84 -0.22
CA GLY A 17 0.90 2.71 -0.55
C GLY A 17 0.04 2.81 0.70
N ASN A 18 -0.90 3.75 0.74
CA ASN A 18 -1.92 3.82 1.80
C ASN A 18 -3.14 2.99 1.38
N HIS A 19 -3.31 1.81 1.96
CA HIS A 19 -4.46 0.94 1.70
C HIS A 19 -5.60 1.29 2.64
N TYR A 20 -6.58 2.04 2.14
CA TYR A 20 -7.86 2.27 2.80
C TYR A 20 -8.91 1.31 2.18
N PRO A 21 -9.51 0.39 2.96
CA PRO A 21 -10.43 -0.62 2.43
C PRO A 21 -11.75 0.00 1.94
N GLU A 22 -12.22 -0.46 0.78
CA GLU A 22 -13.55 -0.18 0.25
C GLU A 22 -14.57 -1.21 0.79
N PHE A 23 -14.13 -2.46 0.97
CA PHE A 23 -14.95 -3.56 1.48
C PHE A 23 -14.42 -4.12 2.81
N SER A 24 -15.31 -4.67 3.64
CA SER A 24 -14.96 -5.18 4.98
C SER A 24 -13.89 -6.28 4.98
N HIS A 25 -13.83 -7.11 3.93
CA HIS A 25 -12.84 -8.17 3.82
C HIS A 25 -11.42 -7.65 3.52
N GLU A 26 -11.29 -6.42 3.02
CA GLU A 26 -10.00 -5.77 2.75
C GLU A 26 -9.37 -5.19 4.02
N ALA A 27 -10.16 -5.03 5.09
CA ALA A 27 -9.66 -4.62 6.40
C ALA A 27 -8.91 -5.76 7.12
N ASN A 28 -9.02 -6.99 6.65
CA ASN A 28 -8.26 -8.12 7.19
C ASN A 28 -6.80 -8.06 6.71
N LEU A 29 -5.86 -8.06 7.67
CA LEU A 29 -4.43 -7.95 7.39
C LEU A 29 -3.88 -9.14 6.56
N ASP A 30 -4.38 -10.35 6.77
CA ASP A 30 -3.88 -11.53 6.04
C ASP A 30 -4.34 -11.50 4.59
N ASN A 31 -5.56 -11.02 4.32
CA ASN A 31 -6.04 -10.77 2.96
C ASN A 31 -5.17 -9.71 2.26
N LEU A 32 -4.82 -8.63 2.96
CA LEU A 32 -3.94 -7.58 2.43
C LEU A 32 -2.53 -8.13 2.14
N LYS A 33 -1.94 -8.89 3.06
CA LYS A 33 -0.62 -9.54 2.84
C LYS A 33 -0.65 -10.48 1.64
N ALA A 34 -1.66 -11.35 1.55
CA ALA A 34 -1.81 -12.27 0.43
C ALA A 34 -1.98 -11.51 -0.90
N ALA A 35 -2.66 -10.36 -0.91
CA ALA A 35 -2.77 -9.51 -2.09
C ALA A 35 -1.43 -8.85 -2.45
N VAL A 36 -0.68 -8.34 -1.47
CA VAL A 36 0.66 -7.76 -1.66
C VAL A 36 1.63 -8.77 -2.28
N GLU A 37 1.63 -10.01 -1.78
CA GLU A 37 2.44 -11.11 -2.32
C GLU A 37 2.00 -11.48 -3.74
N ARG A 38 0.69 -11.74 -3.93
CA ARG A 38 0.13 -12.14 -5.23
C ARG A 38 0.37 -11.10 -6.33
N LEU A 39 0.34 -9.81 -5.96
CA LEU A 39 0.54 -8.70 -6.89
C LEU A 39 2.00 -8.26 -6.97
N GLU A 40 2.92 -8.95 -6.28
CA GLU A 40 4.36 -8.67 -6.31
C GLU A 40 4.65 -7.17 -6.07
N ILE A 41 4.04 -6.61 -5.03
CA ILE A 41 4.22 -5.19 -4.69
C ILE A 41 5.56 -5.02 -3.99
N PRO A 42 6.54 -4.30 -4.57
CA PRO A 42 7.90 -4.24 -4.04
C PRO A 42 8.09 -3.14 -2.99
N TYR A 43 7.08 -2.28 -2.79
CA TYR A 43 7.14 -1.14 -1.88
C TYR A 43 6.24 -1.34 -0.66
N ALA A 44 6.53 -0.60 0.41
CA ALA A 44 5.80 -0.68 1.67
C ALA A 44 4.33 -0.27 1.51
N ILE A 45 3.44 -0.98 2.21
CA ILE A 45 2.01 -0.69 2.28
C ILE A 45 1.62 -0.46 3.73
N ALA A 46 0.94 0.65 4.00
CA ALA A 46 0.26 0.91 5.27
C ALA A 46 -1.20 0.48 5.16
N GLN A 47 -1.72 -0.18 6.20
CA GLN A 47 -3.14 -0.52 6.29
C GLN A 47 -3.87 0.57 7.11
N ASP A 48 -4.76 1.31 6.46
CA ASP A 48 -5.45 2.47 7.01
C ASP A 48 -6.93 2.17 7.25
N ASN A 49 -7.21 1.11 8.01
CA ASN A 49 -8.57 0.62 8.24
C ASN A 49 -9.50 1.67 8.85
N ASP A 50 -8.96 2.58 9.66
CA ASP A 50 -9.72 3.64 10.33
C ASP A 50 -9.86 4.91 9.46
N ARG A 51 -9.37 4.88 8.22
CA ARG A 51 -9.34 6.02 7.30
C ARG A 51 -8.59 7.23 7.88
N ALA A 52 -7.73 7.04 8.87
CA ALA A 52 -7.08 8.16 9.57
C ALA A 52 -6.09 8.89 8.66
N THR A 53 -5.27 8.12 7.93
CA THR A 53 -4.28 8.69 7.00
C THR A 53 -4.96 9.28 5.78
N TRP A 54 -5.91 8.57 5.19
CA TRP A 54 -6.74 9.08 4.10
C TRP A 54 -7.39 10.40 4.51
N SER A 55 -7.95 10.45 5.73
CA SER A 55 -8.65 11.63 6.23
C SER A 55 -7.77 12.85 6.40
N ALA A 56 -6.47 12.65 6.63
CA ALA A 56 -5.49 13.71 6.83
C ALA A 56 -4.95 14.31 5.51
N TYR A 57 -5.22 13.69 4.36
CA TYR A 57 -4.64 14.05 3.05
C TYR A 57 -5.59 14.81 2.11
N HIS A 58 -6.69 15.35 2.63
CA HIS A 58 -7.65 16.15 1.87
C HIS A 58 -8.19 17.33 2.67
#